data_AF-A0A956F0C9-F1
#
_entry.id   AF-A0A956F0C9-F1
#
_cell.length_a   1.000
_cell.length_b   1.000
_cell.length_c   1.000
_cell.angle_alpha   90.00
_cell.angle_beta   90.00
_cell.angle_gamma   90.00
#
_symmetry.space_group_name_H-M   'P 1'
#
loop_
_entity.id
_entity.type
_entity.pdbx_description
1 polymer ?
#
loop_
_entity_poly.entity_id
_entity_poly.type
_entity_poly.pdbx_seq_one_letter_code
_entity_poly.pdbx_strand_id
1 'polypeptide(L)'
;MTPTRYYDVVVLGRSIGCLATAALLARRDFRVLILGQGSRPPSYDFEGLPLRRRTFTLLAAASPVWLRTLQELAQATTFKRRTKQLDPMFAVLSPQRTVEIPPESELFAREIEREFPEVRQLVDELYASFSEYNAAIDAAFERDAVWPPGTFWERFETNRVVRELPLINGETAQDLLAKFPTGHPYREVTTIPAGFATDLAVPGDQLPPLALARLHGAWTRGVHALPGGESELESFFLDRIRAHGGEYRLGQRAQHLVVRRGQVVGVLEDGEEEPVGTGSVVSDLSGEAVADLAGGEGITSRARKDWPRLTVSAGRFVVTLCVPSRALPKQLPPESFLLPQGNNRELSLPQNPRRPVV
;
A
#
# COMPACT_ATOMS: atom_id res chain seq x y z
N MET A 1 -22.74 -17.72 -29.41
CA MET A 1 -21.43 -18.31 -29.11
C MET A 1 -21.37 -18.62 -27.62
N THR A 2 -21.19 -19.90 -27.30
CA THR A 2 -20.97 -20.39 -25.93
C THR A 2 -19.46 -20.44 -25.73
N PRO A 3 -18.92 -19.80 -24.69
CA PRO A 3 -17.47 -19.73 -24.50
C PRO A 3 -16.90 -21.12 -24.16
N THR A 4 -15.74 -21.42 -24.72
CA THR A 4 -15.06 -22.72 -24.60
C THR A 4 -14.55 -22.99 -23.18
N ARG A 5 -14.33 -21.93 -22.39
CA ARG A 5 -13.99 -21.99 -20.95
C ARG A 5 -14.80 -20.94 -20.18
N TYR A 6 -15.17 -21.25 -18.94
CA TYR A 6 -15.94 -20.37 -18.06
C TYR A 6 -15.27 -20.23 -16.69
N TYR A 7 -15.14 -18.99 -16.23
CA TYR A 7 -14.72 -18.62 -14.88
C TYR A 7 -15.85 -17.83 -14.22
N ASP A 8 -16.02 -17.97 -12.91
CA ASP A 8 -17.02 -17.17 -12.19
C ASP A 8 -16.57 -15.71 -12.12
N VAL A 9 -15.25 -15.48 -11.95
CA VAL A 9 -14.64 -14.16 -11.88
C VAL A 9 -13.33 -14.11 -12.66
N VAL A 10 -13.19 -13.08 -13.50
CA VAL A 10 -11.89 -12.73 -14.12
C VAL A 10 -11.34 -11.49 -13.42
N VAL A 11 -10.13 -11.58 -12.88
CA VAL A 11 -9.43 -10.47 -12.24
C VAL A 11 -8.41 -9.88 -13.21
N LEU A 12 -8.52 -8.58 -13.47
CA LEU A 12 -7.63 -7.83 -14.36
C LEU A 12 -6.67 -7.01 -13.50
N GLY A 13 -5.39 -7.37 -13.51
CA GLY A 13 -4.35 -6.67 -12.77
C GLY A 13 -3.38 -7.60 -12.06
N ARG A 14 -2.32 -7.00 -11.50
CA ARG A 14 -1.25 -7.69 -10.77
C ARG A 14 -0.96 -7.03 -9.42
N SER A 15 -1.73 -6.05 -8.98
CA SER A 15 -1.54 -5.48 -7.65
C SER A 15 -1.79 -6.51 -6.55
N ILE A 16 -1.28 -6.21 -5.35
CA ILE A 16 -1.58 -6.98 -4.14
C ILE A 16 -3.10 -7.08 -3.91
N GLY A 17 -3.87 -6.02 -4.23
CA GLY A 17 -5.32 -6.03 -4.13
C GLY A 17 -5.98 -7.05 -5.06
N CYS A 18 -5.56 -7.10 -6.34
CA CYS A 18 -6.02 -8.11 -7.30
C CYS A 18 -5.66 -9.53 -6.86
N LEU A 19 -4.40 -9.74 -6.44
CA LEU A 19 -3.92 -11.05 -6.02
C LEU A 19 -4.61 -11.55 -4.73
N ALA A 20 -4.82 -10.67 -3.75
CA ALA A 20 -5.56 -10.98 -2.53
C ALA A 20 -7.02 -11.29 -2.83
N THR A 21 -7.68 -10.48 -3.67
CA THR A 21 -9.07 -10.71 -4.08
C THR A 21 -9.22 -12.05 -4.78
N ALA A 22 -8.34 -12.37 -5.73
CA ALA A 22 -8.36 -13.64 -6.43
C ALA A 22 -8.11 -14.83 -5.49
N ALA A 23 -7.17 -14.72 -4.55
CA ALA A 23 -6.90 -15.77 -3.57
C ALA A 23 -8.11 -16.03 -2.66
N LEU A 24 -8.77 -14.97 -2.17
CA LEU A 24 -9.96 -15.07 -1.32
C LEU A 24 -11.17 -15.62 -2.08
N LEU A 25 -11.37 -15.22 -3.33
CA LEU A 25 -12.42 -15.76 -4.19
C LEU A 25 -12.19 -17.25 -4.49
N ALA A 26 -10.96 -17.63 -4.88
CA ALA A 26 -10.63 -19.03 -5.09
C ALA A 26 -10.81 -19.86 -3.81
N ARG A 27 -10.44 -19.32 -2.64
CA ARG A 27 -10.66 -19.94 -1.34
C ARG A 27 -12.14 -20.19 -1.02
N ARG A 28 -13.04 -19.37 -1.58
CA ARG A 28 -14.50 -19.49 -1.53
C ARG A 28 -15.09 -20.30 -2.70
N ASP A 29 -14.27 -21.13 -3.35
CA ASP A 29 -14.63 -22.05 -4.43
C ASP A 29 -15.12 -21.38 -5.73
N PHE A 30 -14.87 -20.09 -5.92
CA PHE A 30 -15.05 -19.45 -7.22
C PHE A 30 -13.95 -19.88 -8.18
N ARG A 31 -14.30 -20.16 -9.43
CA ARG A 31 -13.35 -20.35 -10.53
C ARG A 31 -12.81 -18.99 -10.94
N VAL A 32 -11.55 -18.72 -10.62
CA VAL A 32 -10.91 -17.42 -10.86
C VAL A 32 -9.83 -17.52 -11.93
N LEU A 33 -9.81 -16.56 -12.86
CA LEU A 33 -8.69 -16.32 -13.78
C LEU A 33 -8.10 -14.94 -13.53
N ILE A 34 -6.78 -14.84 -13.39
CA ILE A 34 -6.07 -13.55 -13.34
C ILE A 34 -5.37 -13.26 -14.66
N LEU A 35 -5.55 -12.06 -15.20
CA LEU A 35 -4.78 -11.52 -16.31
C LEU A 35 -3.89 -10.36 -15.81
N GLY A 36 -2.59 -10.41 -16.06
CA GLY A 36 -1.64 -9.45 -15.47
C GLY A 36 -1.70 -8.02 -16.03
N GLN A 37 -2.46 -7.79 -17.10
CA GLN A 37 -2.71 -6.46 -17.68
C GLN A 37 -1.44 -5.66 -18.01
N GLY A 38 -0.40 -6.35 -18.49
CA GLY A 38 0.88 -5.73 -18.84
C GLY A 38 1.71 -5.24 -17.65
N SER A 39 1.27 -5.49 -16.42
CA SER A 39 2.01 -5.12 -15.20
C SER A 39 3.31 -5.92 -15.08
N ARG A 40 4.41 -5.20 -14.86
CA ARG A 40 5.73 -5.81 -14.71
C ARG A 40 5.87 -6.48 -13.33
N PRO A 41 6.68 -7.55 -13.20
CA PRO A 41 6.98 -8.14 -11.91
C PRO A 41 7.65 -7.14 -10.96
N PRO A 42 7.50 -7.28 -9.64
CA PRO A 42 8.16 -6.40 -8.65
C PRO A 42 9.69 -6.40 -8.74
N SER A 43 10.27 -7.50 -9.21
CA SER A 43 11.71 -7.67 -9.44
C SER A 43 12.04 -8.00 -10.90
N TYR A 44 13.30 -7.85 -11.28
CA TYR A 44 13.82 -8.29 -12.57
C TYR A 44 15.26 -8.74 -12.41
N ASP A 45 15.69 -9.68 -13.24
CA ASP A 45 17.08 -10.13 -13.27
C ASP A 45 17.91 -9.23 -14.19
N PHE A 46 19.11 -8.89 -13.73
CA PHE A 46 20.12 -8.19 -14.51
C PHE A 46 21.47 -8.83 -14.21
N GLU A 47 22.12 -9.42 -15.21
CA GLU A 47 23.41 -10.13 -15.06
C GLU A 47 23.39 -11.21 -13.95
N GLY A 48 22.26 -11.91 -13.78
CA GLY A 48 22.08 -12.92 -12.74
C GLY A 48 21.84 -12.38 -11.33
N LEU A 49 21.71 -11.06 -11.17
CA LEU A 49 21.37 -10.40 -9.91
C LEU A 49 19.89 -10.00 -9.89
N PRO A 50 19.13 -10.37 -8.84
CA PRO A 50 17.74 -9.96 -8.71
C PRO A 50 17.67 -8.50 -8.24
N LEU A 51 17.18 -7.61 -9.11
CA LEU A 51 16.99 -6.19 -8.83
C LEU A 51 15.52 -5.87 -8.55
N ARG A 52 15.27 -4.77 -7.83
CA ARG A 52 13.93 -4.34 -7.44
C ARG A 52 13.46 -3.17 -8.30
N ARG A 53 12.18 -3.19 -8.70
CA ARG A 53 11.56 -2.07 -9.44
C ARG A 53 11.05 -0.96 -8.53
N ARG A 54 10.76 -1.30 -7.27
CA ARG A 54 10.26 -0.39 -6.25
C ARG A 54 10.72 -0.80 -4.86
N THR A 55 10.75 0.17 -3.95
CA THR A 55 10.91 -0.08 -2.52
C THR A 55 9.64 -0.77 -1.98
N PHE A 56 9.82 -1.64 -0.99
CA PHE A 56 8.69 -2.35 -0.39
C PHE A 56 9.00 -2.69 1.06
N THR A 57 8.08 -2.29 1.94
CA THR A 57 8.05 -2.64 3.36
C THR A 57 6.63 -3.08 3.68
N LEU A 58 6.45 -4.21 4.38
CA LEU A 58 5.12 -4.73 4.69
C LEU A 58 4.49 -3.98 5.87
N LEU A 59 4.14 -2.71 5.67
CA LEU A 59 3.52 -1.86 6.68
C LEU A 59 2.07 -2.27 7.00
N ALA A 60 1.44 -3.03 6.11
CA ALA A 60 0.11 -3.56 6.32
C ALA A 60 0.06 -4.77 7.28
N ALA A 61 1.20 -5.29 7.75
CA ALA A 61 1.29 -6.53 8.55
C ALA A 61 0.41 -6.50 9.82
N ALA A 62 0.31 -5.34 10.46
CA ALA A 62 -0.49 -5.14 11.66
C ALA A 62 -1.93 -4.68 11.37
N SER A 63 -2.32 -4.52 10.10
CA SER A 63 -3.67 -4.03 9.77
C SER A 63 -4.73 -5.13 9.95
N PRO A 64 -5.92 -4.81 10.49
CA PRO A 64 -7.00 -5.80 10.66
C PRO A 64 -7.45 -6.44 9.34
N VAL A 65 -7.42 -5.69 8.24
CA VAL A 65 -7.75 -6.19 6.90
C VAL A 65 -6.76 -7.28 6.47
N TRP A 66 -5.46 -7.07 6.71
CA TRP A 66 -4.43 -8.06 6.42
C TRP A 66 -4.58 -9.31 7.30
N LEU A 67 -4.78 -9.12 8.61
CA LEU A 67 -4.97 -10.23 9.55
C LEU A 67 -6.19 -11.08 9.19
N ARG A 68 -7.31 -10.45 8.82
CA ARG A 68 -8.51 -11.13 8.31
C ARG A 68 -8.23 -11.92 7.03
N THR A 69 -7.49 -11.32 6.10
CA THR A 69 -7.08 -11.98 4.85
C THR A 69 -6.28 -13.25 5.15
N LEU A 70 -5.30 -13.18 6.05
CA LEU A 70 -4.52 -14.35 6.47
C LEU A 70 -5.35 -15.39 7.21
N GLN A 71 -6.30 -14.97 8.04
CA GLN A 71 -7.19 -15.86 8.77
C GLN A 71 -8.10 -16.62 7.80
N GLU A 72 -8.71 -15.93 6.84
CA GLU A 72 -9.62 -16.52 5.86
C GLU A 72 -8.88 -17.51 4.93
N LEU A 73 -7.66 -17.18 4.52
CA LEU A 73 -6.79 -18.08 3.77
C LEU A 73 -6.19 -19.22 4.62
N ALA A 74 -6.42 -19.21 5.94
CA ALA A 74 -5.80 -20.12 6.91
C ALA A 74 -4.27 -20.16 6.81
N GLN A 75 -3.64 -18.99 6.61
CA GLN A 75 -2.19 -18.87 6.36
C GLN A 75 -1.41 -18.10 7.43
N ALA A 76 -2.02 -17.70 8.55
CA ALA A 76 -1.33 -16.91 9.57
C ALA A 76 0.03 -17.51 10.01
N THR A 77 0.08 -18.82 10.28
CA THR A 77 1.32 -19.51 10.67
C THR A 77 2.34 -19.59 9.53
N THR A 78 1.88 -19.94 8.32
CA THR A 78 2.74 -20.03 7.12
C THR A 78 3.37 -18.67 6.81
N PHE A 79 2.57 -17.61 6.88
CA PHE A 79 3.02 -16.26 6.57
C PHE A 79 3.98 -15.73 7.64
N LYS A 80 3.72 -15.98 8.93
CA LYS A 80 4.63 -15.60 10.02
C LYS A 80 6.04 -16.19 9.84
N ARG A 81 6.17 -17.41 9.30
CA ARG A 81 7.46 -18.05 9.02
C ARG A 81 8.23 -17.43 7.85
N ARG A 82 7.57 -16.64 7.00
CA ARG A 82 8.18 -15.91 5.87
C ARG A 82 8.70 -14.54 6.27
N THR A 83 8.18 -13.99 7.37
CA THR A 83 8.54 -12.65 7.84
C THR A 83 9.69 -12.66 8.84
N LYS A 84 10.52 -11.62 8.81
CA LYS A 84 11.53 -11.32 9.83
C LYS A 84 11.19 -10.00 10.51
N GLN A 85 11.11 -9.98 11.84
CA GLN A 85 10.96 -8.73 12.59
C GLN A 85 12.18 -7.83 12.38
N LEU A 86 11.96 -6.54 12.17
CA LEU A 86 13.01 -5.54 12.05
C LEU A 86 13.36 -4.96 13.43
N ASP A 87 14.66 -4.86 13.68
CA ASP A 87 15.24 -4.21 14.84
C ASP A 87 16.54 -3.48 14.39
N PRO A 88 16.56 -2.13 14.39
CA PRO A 88 15.42 -1.25 14.67
C PRO A 88 14.33 -1.35 13.59
N MET A 89 13.11 -0.88 13.87
CA MET A 89 12.01 -0.86 12.89
C MET A 89 12.33 0.05 11.70
N PHE A 90 12.95 1.19 11.99
CA PHE A 90 13.60 2.07 11.02
C PHE A 90 14.59 2.98 11.73
N ALA A 91 15.42 3.68 10.95
CA ALA A 91 16.26 4.75 11.45
C ALA A 91 16.15 6.01 10.60
N VAL A 92 16.41 7.15 11.23
CA VAL A 92 16.51 8.46 10.57
C VAL A 92 17.94 8.96 10.71
N LEU A 93 18.59 9.14 9.56
CA LEU A 93 20.00 9.45 9.45
C LEU A 93 20.14 10.91 9.02
N SER A 94 20.83 11.71 9.82
CA SER A 94 21.23 13.07 9.49
C SER A 94 22.75 13.17 9.60
N PRO A 95 23.37 14.25 9.09
CA PRO A 95 24.82 14.44 9.24
C PRO A 95 25.27 14.53 10.69
N GLN A 96 24.40 14.99 11.59
CA GLN A 96 24.72 15.24 12.99
C GLN A 96 24.22 14.12 13.91
N ARG A 97 23.21 13.35 13.51
CA ARG A 97 22.49 12.41 14.38
C ARG A 97 22.01 11.18 13.63
N THR A 98 22.03 10.05 14.32
CA THR A 98 21.35 8.82 13.91
C THR A 98 20.35 8.48 14.99
N VAL A 99 19.08 8.41 14.61
CA VAL A 99 17.98 8.09 15.53
C VAL A 99 17.41 6.74 15.10
N GLU A 100 17.55 5.74 15.95
CA GLU A 100 16.99 4.40 15.72
C GLU A 100 15.65 4.25 16.42
N ILE A 101 14.67 3.63 15.77
CA ILE A 101 13.35 3.39 16.37
C ILE A 101 13.21 1.89 16.65
N PRO A 102 13.66 1.40 17.81
CA PRO A 102 13.58 -0.02 18.16
C PRO A 102 12.14 -0.43 18.46
N PRO A 103 11.78 -1.71 18.29
CA PRO A 103 10.45 -2.21 18.61
C PRO A 103 10.18 -2.26 20.12
N GLU A 104 11.21 -2.40 20.95
CA GLU A 104 11.09 -2.41 22.41
C GLU A 104 10.92 -1.00 22.98
N SER A 105 9.85 -0.78 23.75
CA SER A 105 9.51 0.53 24.32
C SER A 105 10.59 1.10 25.24
N GLU A 106 11.27 0.26 26.02
CA GLU A 106 12.35 0.69 26.92
C GLU A 106 13.59 1.17 26.14
N LEU A 107 13.94 0.48 25.05
CA LEU A 107 15.04 0.89 24.19
C LEU A 107 14.69 2.16 23.42
N PHE A 108 13.44 2.27 22.97
CA PHE A 108 12.94 3.46 22.31
C PHE A 108 13.01 4.68 23.24
N ALA A 109 12.53 4.55 24.48
CA ALA A 109 12.62 5.62 25.47
C ALA A 109 14.06 6.08 25.73
N ARG A 110 15.01 5.14 25.81
CA ARG A 110 16.45 5.45 25.98
C ARG A 110 17.04 6.15 24.77
N GLU A 111 16.65 5.74 23.56
CA GLU A 111 17.10 6.42 22.34
C GLU A 111 16.60 7.87 22.31
N ILE A 112 15.34 8.12 22.65
CA ILE A 112 14.78 9.47 22.70
C ILE A 112 15.43 10.31 23.80
N GLU A 113 15.70 9.73 24.97
CA GLU A 113 16.45 10.42 26.03
C GLU A 113 17.87 10.79 25.60
N ARG A 114 18.52 9.95 24.78
CA ARG A 114 19.85 10.21 24.23
C ARG A 114 19.85 11.31 23.16
N GLU A 115 18.93 11.23 22.19
CA GLU A 115 18.94 12.08 20.99
C GLU A 115 18.11 13.36 21.11
N PHE A 116 17.07 13.34 21.95
CA PHE A 116 16.09 14.41 22.12
C PHE A 116 15.58 14.56 23.58
N PRO A 117 16.48 14.69 24.57
CA PRO A 117 16.08 14.79 25.98
C PRO A 117 15.07 15.93 26.23
N GLU A 118 15.17 17.03 25.47
CA GLU A 118 14.34 18.22 25.57
C GLU A 118 12.85 18.01 25.23
N VAL A 119 12.53 16.99 24.41
CA VAL A 119 11.14 16.68 24.02
C VAL A 119 10.70 15.28 24.47
N ARG A 120 11.46 14.61 25.33
CA ARG A 120 11.19 13.25 25.80
C ARG A 120 9.74 13.03 26.23
N GLN A 121 9.19 13.93 27.05
CA GLN A 121 7.79 13.85 27.51
C GLN A 121 6.78 14.06 26.37
N LEU A 122 7.04 14.97 25.44
CA LEU A 122 6.17 15.19 24.29
C LEU A 122 6.13 13.97 23.36
N VAL A 123 7.25 13.25 23.25
CA VAL A 123 7.30 11.98 22.50
C VAL A 123 6.43 10.91 23.16
N ASP A 124 6.48 10.77 24.48
CA ASP A 124 5.59 9.83 25.20
C ASP A 124 4.12 10.15 24.94
N GLU A 125 3.74 11.43 25.11
CA GLU A 125 2.37 11.89 24.87
C GLU A 125 1.91 11.64 23.43
N LEU A 126 2.79 11.87 22.46
CA LEU A 126 2.52 11.63 21.04
C LEU A 126 2.26 10.14 20.77
N TYR A 127 3.11 9.26 21.31
CA TYR A 127 2.98 7.81 21.08
C TYR A 127 1.79 7.20 21.84
N ALA A 128 1.45 7.73 23.01
CA ALA A 128 0.21 7.38 23.69
C ALA A 128 -1.01 7.74 22.82
N SER A 129 -1.02 8.96 22.26
CA SER A 129 -2.07 9.42 21.35
C SER A 129 -2.15 8.58 20.08
N PHE A 130 -1.01 8.24 19.46
CA PHE A 130 -0.97 7.36 18.29
C PHE A 130 -1.50 5.97 18.59
N SER A 131 -1.22 5.41 19.77
CA SER A 131 -1.74 4.12 20.18
C SER A 131 -3.27 4.14 20.29
N GLU A 132 -3.82 5.16 20.96
CA GLU A 132 -5.27 5.38 21.06
C GLU A 132 -5.93 5.53 19.69
N TYR A 133 -5.40 6.42 18.84
CA TYR A 133 -5.96 6.65 17.51
C TYR A 133 -5.89 5.41 16.63
N ASN A 134 -4.76 4.69 16.63
CA ASN A 134 -4.63 3.50 15.82
C ASN A 134 -5.57 2.38 16.29
N ALA A 135 -5.82 2.25 17.60
CA ALA A 135 -6.81 1.30 18.12
C ALA A 135 -8.24 1.63 17.62
N ALA A 136 -8.63 2.90 17.66
CA ALA A 136 -9.93 3.34 17.13
C ALA A 136 -10.04 3.13 15.60
N ILE A 137 -8.97 3.43 14.87
CA ILE A 137 -8.87 3.21 13.41
C ILE A 137 -8.96 1.72 13.08
N ASP A 138 -8.29 0.86 13.84
CA ASP A 138 -8.34 -0.59 13.64
C ASP A 138 -9.75 -1.13 13.89
N ALA A 139 -10.40 -0.72 14.99
CA ALA A 139 -11.79 -1.08 15.28
C ALA A 139 -12.77 -0.64 14.18
N ALA A 140 -12.51 0.50 13.53
CA ALA A 140 -13.29 0.96 12.39
C ALA A 140 -13.06 0.10 11.13
N PHE A 141 -11.80 -0.23 10.81
CA PHE A 141 -11.45 -1.06 9.64
C PHE A 141 -11.74 -2.56 9.82
N GLU A 142 -12.04 -3.01 11.04
CA GLU A 142 -12.62 -4.33 11.29
C GLU A 142 -14.09 -4.46 10.84
N ARG A 143 -14.75 -3.36 10.52
CA ARG A 143 -16.15 -3.41 10.08
C ARG A 143 -16.22 -3.65 8.57
N ASP A 144 -17.12 -4.54 8.17
CA ASP A 144 -17.43 -4.81 6.76
C ASP A 144 -18.28 -3.67 6.17
N ALA A 145 -17.66 -2.50 5.99
CA ALA A 145 -18.25 -1.39 5.25
C ALA A 145 -17.70 -1.33 3.82
N VAL A 146 -18.51 -0.81 2.90
CA VAL A 146 -18.11 -0.63 1.49
C VAL A 146 -17.49 0.75 1.30
N TRP A 147 -16.28 0.77 0.71
CA TRP A 147 -15.50 1.99 0.48
C TRP A 147 -15.07 2.08 -0.99
N PRO A 148 -15.47 3.12 -1.74
CA PRO A 148 -16.46 4.13 -1.39
C PRO A 148 -17.90 3.58 -1.43
N PRO A 149 -18.84 4.14 -0.65
CA PRO A 149 -20.23 3.67 -0.63
C PRO A 149 -21.00 4.10 -1.91
N GLY A 150 -21.57 3.13 -2.62
CA GLY A 150 -22.35 3.30 -3.84
C GLY A 150 -23.86 3.43 -3.61
N THR A 151 -24.42 2.77 -2.59
CA THR A 151 -25.86 2.78 -2.30
C THR A 151 -26.22 3.67 -1.10
N PHE A 152 -27.51 3.95 -0.91
CA PHE A 152 -27.99 4.71 0.26
C PHE A 152 -27.64 4.02 1.58
N TRP A 153 -27.83 2.69 1.64
CA TRP A 153 -27.51 1.88 2.82
C TRP A 153 -26.02 1.82 3.08
N GLU A 154 -25.21 1.60 2.05
CA GLU A 154 -23.74 1.66 2.18
C GLU A 154 -23.30 3.04 2.69
N ARG A 155 -23.91 4.14 2.22
CA ARG A 155 -23.58 5.49 2.73
C ARG A 155 -23.92 5.63 4.21
N PHE A 156 -25.06 5.12 4.64
CA PHE A 156 -25.44 5.15 6.04
C PHE A 156 -24.47 4.34 6.92
N GLU A 157 -24.15 3.11 6.51
CA GLU A 157 -23.20 2.23 7.21
C GLU A 157 -21.80 2.84 7.26
N THR A 158 -21.27 3.28 6.12
CA THR A 158 -19.96 3.92 6.03
C THR A 158 -19.93 5.20 6.87
N ASN A 159 -20.96 6.05 6.84
CA ASN A 159 -21.02 7.25 7.68
C ASN A 159 -21.03 6.93 9.18
N ARG A 160 -21.66 5.82 9.59
CA ARG A 160 -21.60 5.36 10.99
C ARG A 160 -20.18 5.00 11.39
N VAL A 161 -19.43 4.31 10.52
CA VAL A 161 -18.01 4.00 10.77
C VAL A 161 -17.15 5.27 10.77
N VAL A 162 -17.35 6.17 9.81
CA VAL A 162 -16.60 7.44 9.71
C VAL A 162 -16.78 8.33 10.94
N ARG A 163 -17.97 8.34 11.56
CA ARG A 163 -18.23 9.13 12.78
C ARG A 163 -17.38 8.70 13.98
N GLU A 164 -16.93 7.46 14.00
CA GLU A 164 -16.11 6.90 15.08
C GLU A 164 -14.61 7.06 14.81
N LEU A 165 -14.22 7.44 13.58
CA LEU A 165 -12.83 7.67 13.27
C LEU A 165 -12.34 8.94 13.96
N PRO A 166 -11.22 8.86 14.72
CA PRO A 166 -10.63 10.03 15.35
C PRO A 166 -10.13 10.99 14.26
N LEU A 167 -9.96 12.27 14.59
CA LEU A 167 -9.30 13.26 13.71
C LEU A 167 -10.03 13.57 12.39
N ILE A 168 -11.24 13.06 12.15
CA ILE A 168 -12.05 13.37 10.95
C ILE A 168 -13.03 14.53 11.19
N ASN A 169 -13.54 14.70 12.41
CA ASN A 169 -14.69 15.58 12.72
C ASN A 169 -14.33 16.87 13.48
N GLY A 170 -13.07 17.31 13.46
CA GLY A 170 -12.62 18.55 14.14
C GLY A 170 -12.56 19.77 13.22
N GLU A 171 -12.96 20.94 13.71
CA GLU A 171 -12.69 22.23 13.10
C GLU A 171 -11.17 22.40 12.94
N THR A 172 -10.68 22.53 11.70
CA THR A 172 -9.27 22.79 11.33
C THR A 172 -8.25 21.73 11.78
N ALA A 173 -7.52 21.19 10.79
CA ALA A 173 -6.33 20.34 10.90
C ALA A 173 -5.65 20.35 12.28
N GLN A 174 -5.95 19.34 13.12
CA GLN A 174 -5.16 19.09 14.32
C GLN A 174 -3.73 18.73 13.89
N ASP A 175 -2.80 19.67 14.00
CA ASP A 175 -1.38 19.34 13.86
C ASP A 175 -0.97 18.49 15.08
N LEU A 176 -0.85 17.18 14.87
CA LEU A 176 -0.44 16.23 15.90
C LEU A 176 0.94 16.54 16.49
N LEU A 177 1.74 17.32 15.77
CA LEU A 177 3.07 17.73 16.17
C LEU A 177 3.12 19.16 16.71
N ALA A 178 1.99 19.85 16.90
CA ALA A 178 1.94 21.26 17.32
C ALA A 178 2.68 21.56 18.64
N LYS A 179 2.75 20.58 19.55
CA LYS A 179 3.50 20.71 20.82
C LYS A 179 5.02 20.75 20.64
N PHE A 180 5.53 20.21 19.53
CA PHE A 180 6.97 20.25 19.24
C PHE A 180 7.36 21.63 18.71
N PRO A 181 8.53 22.17 19.13
CA PRO A 181 9.02 23.43 18.59
C PRO A 181 9.05 23.41 17.06
N THR A 182 8.73 24.55 16.44
CA THR A 182 8.80 24.69 14.98
C THR A 182 10.21 24.37 14.49
N GLY A 183 10.31 23.48 13.50
CA GLY A 183 11.61 23.05 12.95
C GLY A 183 12.38 22.06 13.83
N HIS A 184 11.79 21.57 14.93
CA HIS A 184 12.42 20.54 15.73
C HIS A 184 12.64 19.25 14.90
N PRO A 185 13.85 18.64 14.89
CA PRO A 185 14.15 17.49 14.02
C PRO A 185 13.26 16.27 14.25
N TYR A 186 12.73 16.11 15.46
CA TYR A 186 11.79 15.02 15.77
C TYR A 186 10.51 15.04 14.91
N ARG A 187 10.11 16.22 14.40
CA ARG A 187 8.97 16.31 13.49
C ARG A 187 9.24 15.49 12.22
N GLU A 188 10.47 15.54 11.70
CA GLU A 188 10.90 14.79 10.52
C GLU A 188 10.99 13.28 10.78
N VAL A 189 11.35 12.89 12.01
CA VAL A 189 11.32 11.48 12.46
C VAL A 189 9.91 10.88 12.34
N THR A 190 8.88 11.72 12.44
CA THR A 190 7.48 11.29 12.30
C THR A 190 6.98 11.44 10.87
N THR A 191 7.23 12.58 10.23
CA THR A 191 6.58 12.92 8.95
C THR A 191 7.21 12.22 7.75
N ILE A 192 8.53 11.96 7.75
CA ILE A 192 9.20 11.37 6.58
C ILE A 192 8.83 9.90 6.37
N PRO A 193 8.89 9.01 7.38
CA PRO A 193 8.42 7.63 7.23
C PRO A 193 6.95 7.57 6.82
N ALA A 194 6.10 8.43 7.40
CA ALA A 194 4.69 8.52 7.06
C ALA A 194 4.46 8.96 5.60
N GLY A 195 5.18 9.99 5.14
CA GLY A 195 5.13 10.46 3.75
C GLY A 195 5.61 9.42 2.75
N PHE A 196 6.63 8.63 3.11
CA PHE A 196 7.12 7.53 2.28
C PHE A 196 6.07 6.41 2.12
N ALA A 197 5.29 6.15 3.16
CA ALA A 197 4.30 5.07 3.25
C ALA A 197 3.00 5.29 2.46
N THR A 198 2.87 6.38 1.70
CA THR A 198 1.63 6.73 0.99
C THR A 198 1.86 7.21 -0.44
N ASP A 199 0.86 7.04 -1.29
CA ASP A 199 0.86 7.50 -2.69
C ASP A 199 0.19 8.88 -2.86
N LEU A 200 -0.21 9.55 -1.77
CA LEU A 200 -0.87 10.86 -1.83
C LEU A 200 0.00 11.99 -2.41
N ALA A 201 1.30 11.75 -2.64
CA ALA A 201 2.24 12.68 -3.28
C ALA A 201 2.23 14.09 -2.66
N VAL A 202 2.03 14.16 -1.35
CA VAL A 202 2.17 15.35 -0.52
C VAL A 202 3.32 15.16 0.46
N PRO A 203 4.01 16.24 0.86
CA PRO A 203 4.95 16.19 1.97
C PRO A 203 4.31 15.60 3.25
N GLY A 204 5.11 14.91 4.05
CA GLY A 204 4.63 14.23 5.26
C GLY A 204 4.00 15.16 6.30
N ASP A 205 4.45 16.41 6.37
CA ASP A 205 3.91 17.46 7.24
C ASP A 205 2.59 18.08 6.72
N GLN A 206 2.17 17.72 5.51
CA GLN A 206 0.88 18.09 4.92
C GLN A 206 -0.11 16.92 4.88
N LEU A 207 0.27 15.76 5.44
CA LEU A 207 -0.65 14.64 5.56
C LEU A 207 -1.83 15.00 6.46
N PRO A 208 -3.06 14.58 6.10
CA PRO A 208 -4.18 14.65 7.02
C PRO A 208 -3.83 13.98 8.36
N PRO A 209 -4.25 14.52 9.52
CA PRO A 209 -3.83 14.01 10.83
C PRO A 209 -4.11 12.52 11.02
N LEU A 210 -5.27 12.04 10.56
CA LEU A 210 -5.61 10.61 10.53
C LEU A 210 -4.58 9.78 9.75
N ALA A 211 -4.18 10.26 8.56
CA ALA A 211 -3.20 9.59 7.72
C ALA A 211 -1.82 9.59 8.38
N LEU A 212 -1.38 10.71 8.97
CA LEU A 212 -0.11 10.79 9.70
C LEU A 212 -0.08 9.78 10.86
N ALA A 213 -1.11 9.78 11.72
CA ALA A 213 -1.22 8.85 12.84
C ALA A 213 -1.21 7.39 12.38
N ARG A 214 -1.91 7.06 11.29
CA ARG A 214 -1.99 5.70 10.77
C ARG A 214 -0.67 5.25 10.14
N LEU A 215 -0.08 6.07 9.29
CA LEU A 215 1.11 5.72 8.52
C LEU A 215 2.35 5.69 9.40
N HIS A 216 2.52 6.64 10.32
CA HIS A 216 3.58 6.57 11.33
C HIS A 216 3.35 5.40 12.30
N GLY A 217 2.11 5.17 12.72
CA GLY A 217 1.73 4.00 13.51
C GLY A 217 2.04 2.66 12.83
N ALA A 218 2.05 2.59 11.50
CA ALA A 218 2.44 1.39 10.77
C ALA A 218 3.95 1.12 10.84
N TRP A 219 4.77 2.17 10.95
CA TRP A 219 6.22 2.06 11.14
C TRP A 219 6.65 1.76 12.58
N THR A 220 5.74 1.89 13.55
CA THR A 220 6.07 1.84 14.98
C THR A 220 5.38 0.73 15.76
N ARG A 221 4.71 -0.20 15.08
CA ARG A 221 3.98 -1.33 15.69
C ARG A 221 4.55 -2.69 15.30
N GLY A 222 5.89 -2.81 15.35
CA GLY A 222 6.59 -4.05 15.02
C GLY A 222 6.64 -4.31 13.52
N VAL A 223 7.54 -3.61 12.82
CA VAL A 223 7.71 -3.76 11.37
C VAL A 223 8.34 -5.12 11.05
N HIS A 224 7.79 -5.77 10.03
CA HIS A 224 8.27 -7.05 9.54
C HIS A 224 8.74 -6.90 8.08
N ALA A 225 9.92 -7.43 7.79
CA ALA A 225 10.42 -7.57 6.43
C ALA A 225 10.05 -8.94 5.85
N LEU A 226 9.77 -8.96 4.55
CA LEU A 226 9.83 -10.16 3.73
C LEU A 226 11.23 -10.18 3.08
N PRO A 227 12.09 -11.18 3.36
CA PRO A 227 13.43 -11.25 2.79
C PRO A 227 13.43 -11.22 1.25
N GLY A 228 12.45 -11.85 0.63
CA GLY A 228 12.23 -11.82 -0.82
C GLY A 228 11.50 -10.55 -1.30
N GLY A 229 11.22 -9.60 -0.42
CA GLY A 229 10.51 -8.35 -0.72
C GLY A 229 9.10 -8.60 -1.22
N GLU A 230 8.61 -7.69 -2.05
CA GLU A 230 7.26 -7.80 -2.60
C GLU A 230 7.06 -9.03 -3.51
N SER A 231 8.11 -9.49 -4.20
CA SER A 231 8.05 -10.70 -5.02
C SER A 231 7.67 -11.94 -4.19
N GLU A 232 8.04 -11.96 -2.91
CA GLU A 232 7.64 -13.02 -1.98
C GLU A 232 6.15 -12.93 -1.60
N LEU A 233 5.62 -11.71 -1.44
CA LEU A 233 4.19 -11.48 -1.21
C LEU A 233 3.35 -11.87 -2.43
N GLU A 234 3.80 -11.51 -3.63
CA GLU A 234 3.18 -11.92 -4.88
C GLU A 234 3.16 -13.46 -5.00
N SER A 235 4.31 -14.09 -4.82
CA SER A 235 4.45 -15.55 -4.86
C SER A 235 3.52 -16.24 -3.85
N PHE A 236 3.44 -15.71 -2.61
CA PHE A 236 2.52 -16.21 -1.59
C PHE A 236 1.06 -16.24 -2.09
N PHE A 237 0.58 -15.18 -2.71
CA PHE A 237 -0.79 -15.15 -3.24
C PHE A 237 -0.98 -16.10 -4.42
N LEU A 238 -0.05 -16.10 -5.39
CA LEU A 238 -0.13 -16.98 -6.56
C LEU A 238 -0.16 -18.46 -6.15
N ASP A 239 0.62 -18.84 -5.14
CA ASP A 239 0.60 -20.18 -4.55
C ASP A 239 -0.77 -20.51 -3.95
N ARG A 240 -1.46 -19.54 -3.31
CA ARG A 240 -2.80 -19.75 -2.75
C ARG A 240 -3.87 -19.84 -3.83
N ILE A 241 -3.82 -18.97 -4.83
CA ILE A 241 -4.73 -19.00 -5.98
C ILE A 241 -4.67 -20.38 -6.64
N ARG A 242 -3.47 -20.87 -6.97
CA ARG A 242 -3.28 -22.18 -7.58
C ARG A 242 -3.71 -23.33 -6.66
N ALA A 243 -3.39 -23.25 -5.37
CA ALA A 243 -3.79 -24.27 -4.40
C ALA A 243 -5.32 -24.40 -4.25
N HIS A 244 -6.07 -23.33 -4.52
CA HIS A 244 -7.53 -23.30 -4.52
C HIS A 244 -8.14 -23.44 -5.93
N GLY A 245 -7.37 -23.91 -6.92
CA GLY A 245 -7.87 -24.20 -8.27
C GLY A 245 -8.06 -22.98 -9.18
N GLY A 246 -7.61 -21.79 -8.75
CA GLY A 246 -7.58 -20.61 -9.60
C GLY A 246 -6.42 -20.66 -10.60
N GLU A 247 -6.60 -19.96 -11.73
CA GLU A 247 -5.60 -19.81 -12.79
C GLU A 247 -5.06 -18.37 -12.86
N TYR A 248 -3.83 -18.21 -13.33
CA TYR A 248 -3.26 -16.90 -13.59
C TYR A 248 -2.39 -16.90 -14.86
N ARG A 249 -2.45 -15.80 -15.60
CA ARG A 249 -1.68 -15.53 -16.81
C ARG A 249 -1.13 -14.11 -16.72
N LEU A 250 -0.09 -13.95 -15.91
CA LEU A 250 0.48 -12.63 -15.59
C LEU A 250 1.11 -11.91 -16.78
N GLY A 251 1.47 -12.64 -17.84
CA GLY A 251 1.95 -12.07 -19.10
C GLY A 251 0.84 -11.66 -20.06
N GLN A 252 -0.40 -12.06 -19.79
CA GLN A 252 -1.56 -11.80 -20.65
C GLN A 252 -2.38 -10.60 -20.17
N ARG A 253 -3.24 -10.09 -21.05
CA ARG A 253 -4.14 -8.97 -20.79
C ARG A 253 -5.46 -9.17 -21.51
N ALA A 254 -6.52 -8.55 -21.00
CA ALA A 254 -7.77 -8.43 -21.73
C ALA A 254 -7.59 -7.41 -22.87
N GLN A 255 -8.03 -7.77 -24.07
CA GLN A 255 -8.17 -6.86 -25.20
C GLN A 255 -9.55 -6.19 -25.20
N HIS A 256 -10.60 -6.94 -24.83
CA HIS A 256 -11.97 -6.45 -24.84
C HIS A 256 -12.84 -7.17 -23.80
N LEU A 257 -13.79 -6.45 -23.20
CA LEU A 257 -14.85 -7.03 -22.36
C LEU A 257 -16.09 -7.25 -23.22
N VAL A 258 -16.57 -8.49 -23.26
CA VAL A 258 -17.81 -8.82 -23.97
C VAL A 258 -18.98 -8.50 -23.05
N VAL A 259 -19.73 -7.46 -23.42
CA VAL A 259 -20.91 -7.01 -22.68
C VAL A 259 -22.17 -7.39 -23.45
N ARG A 260 -23.21 -7.84 -22.74
CA ARG A 260 -24.54 -8.08 -23.30
C ARG A 260 -25.59 -7.56 -22.34
N ARG A 261 -26.52 -6.75 -22.85
CA ARG A 261 -27.62 -6.16 -22.05
C ARG A 261 -27.10 -5.44 -20.79
N GLY A 262 -25.94 -4.77 -20.91
CA GLY A 262 -25.31 -4.04 -19.81
C GLY A 262 -24.59 -4.89 -18.76
N GLN A 263 -24.43 -6.20 -18.99
CA GLN A 263 -23.69 -7.10 -18.09
C GLN A 263 -22.50 -7.72 -18.83
N VAL A 264 -21.38 -7.87 -18.13
CA VAL A 264 -20.24 -8.61 -18.66
C VAL A 264 -20.60 -10.10 -18.77
N VAL A 265 -20.28 -10.70 -19.91
CA VAL A 265 -20.49 -12.13 -20.18
C VAL A 265 -19.22 -12.85 -20.61
N GLY A 266 -18.14 -12.10 -20.86
CA GLY A 266 -16.86 -12.67 -21.24
C GLY A 266 -15.74 -11.66 -21.32
N VAL A 267 -14.52 -12.17 -21.46
CA VAL A 267 -13.29 -11.42 -21.65
C VAL A 267 -12.58 -12.00 -22.87
N LEU A 268 -12.28 -11.16 -23.85
CA LEU A 268 -11.40 -11.50 -24.96
C LEU A 268 -9.95 -11.20 -24.54
N GLU A 269 -9.12 -12.23 -24.49
CA GLU A 269 -7.70 -12.10 -24.18
C GLU A 269 -6.92 -11.65 -25.43
N ASP A 270 -5.83 -10.90 -25.22
CA ASP A 270 -4.94 -10.47 -26.31
C ASP A 270 -4.32 -11.68 -27.02
N GLY A 271 -4.52 -11.76 -28.34
CA GLY A 271 -4.05 -12.87 -29.17
C GLY A 271 -5.01 -14.08 -29.28
N GLU A 272 -6.15 -14.07 -28.58
CA GLU A 272 -7.17 -15.12 -28.68
C GLU A 272 -8.31 -14.71 -29.63
N GLU A 273 -8.92 -15.68 -30.32
CA GLU A 273 -10.06 -15.43 -31.22
C GLU A 273 -11.41 -15.56 -30.49
N GLU A 274 -11.48 -16.41 -29.47
CA GLU A 274 -12.71 -16.67 -28.72
C GLU A 274 -12.64 -16.08 -27.30
N PRO A 275 -13.72 -15.44 -26.83
CA PRO A 275 -13.76 -14.93 -25.47
C PRO A 275 -13.91 -16.06 -24.46
N VAL A 276 -13.25 -15.88 -23.31
CA VAL A 276 -13.49 -16.68 -22.11
C VAL A 276 -14.76 -16.17 -21.43
N GLY A 277 -15.66 -17.08 -21.05
CA GLY A 277 -16.90 -16.73 -20.37
C GLY A 277 -16.66 -16.29 -18.94
N THR A 278 -17.33 -15.23 -18.51
CA THR A 278 -17.36 -14.84 -17.09
C THR A 278 -18.64 -14.14 -16.70
N GLY A 279 -19.08 -14.33 -15.45
CA GLY A 279 -20.18 -13.58 -14.85
C GLY A 279 -19.75 -12.28 -14.18
N SER A 280 -18.46 -12.10 -13.91
CA SER A 280 -17.94 -10.93 -13.20
C SER A 280 -16.50 -10.60 -13.57
N VAL A 281 -16.17 -9.32 -13.52
CA VAL A 281 -14.82 -8.80 -13.70
C VAL A 281 -14.46 -7.91 -12.52
N VAL A 282 -13.29 -8.14 -11.93
CA VAL A 282 -12.72 -7.28 -10.89
C VAL A 282 -11.41 -6.71 -11.41
N SER A 283 -11.14 -5.44 -11.15
CA SER A 283 -9.99 -4.75 -11.74
C SER A 283 -9.43 -3.68 -10.80
N ASP A 284 -8.12 -3.49 -10.84
CA ASP A 284 -7.43 -2.33 -10.25
C ASP A 284 -7.12 -1.22 -11.28
N LEU A 285 -7.59 -1.39 -12.51
CA LEU A 285 -7.50 -0.37 -13.56
C LEU A 285 -8.36 0.85 -13.23
N SER A 286 -8.04 2.00 -13.85
CA SER A 286 -8.91 3.16 -13.75
C SER A 286 -10.28 2.88 -14.36
N GLY A 287 -11.28 3.66 -13.93
CA GLY A 287 -12.60 3.57 -14.51
C GLY A 287 -12.58 3.78 -16.04
N GLU A 288 -11.79 4.75 -16.51
CA GLU A 288 -11.59 5.02 -17.94
C GLU A 288 -11.07 3.77 -18.67
N ALA A 289 -10.04 3.11 -18.14
CA ALA A 289 -9.46 1.92 -18.77
C ALA A 289 -10.46 0.75 -18.81
N VAL A 290 -11.29 0.58 -17.77
CA VAL A 290 -12.37 -0.42 -17.78
C VAL A 290 -13.44 -0.07 -18.82
N ALA A 291 -13.81 1.21 -18.93
CA ALA A 291 -14.76 1.68 -19.93
C ALA A 291 -14.24 1.48 -21.36
N ASP A 292 -12.95 1.74 -21.60
CA ASP A 292 -12.30 1.52 -22.89
C ASP A 292 -12.32 0.03 -23.27
N LEU A 293 -11.98 -0.87 -22.32
CA LEU A 293 -12.06 -2.31 -22.54
C LEU A 293 -13.48 -2.77 -22.88
N ALA A 294 -14.51 -2.13 -22.33
CA ALA A 294 -15.92 -2.43 -22.61
C ALA A 294 -16.51 -1.68 -23.82
N GLY A 295 -15.73 -0.86 -24.53
CA GLY A 295 -16.26 0.03 -25.58
C GLY A 295 -17.34 1.01 -25.07
N GLY A 296 -17.34 1.30 -23.77
CA GLY A 296 -18.34 2.11 -23.07
C GLY A 296 -19.66 1.40 -22.75
N GLU A 297 -19.86 0.15 -23.16
CA GLU A 297 -21.07 -0.62 -22.87
C GLU A 297 -21.19 -0.97 -21.38
N GLY A 298 -22.42 -0.94 -20.84
CA GLY A 298 -22.68 -1.22 -19.42
C GLY A 298 -22.20 -0.14 -18.44
N ILE A 299 -21.41 0.83 -18.91
CA ILE A 299 -20.92 1.94 -18.07
C ILE A 299 -22.02 2.99 -17.90
N THR A 300 -22.58 3.07 -16.69
CA THR A 300 -23.62 4.06 -16.35
C THR A 300 -23.05 5.48 -16.22
N SER A 301 -23.89 6.49 -16.46
CA SER A 301 -23.51 7.91 -16.25
C SER A 301 -23.10 8.19 -14.80
N ARG A 302 -23.76 7.52 -13.85
CA ARG A 302 -23.42 7.58 -12.43
C ARG A 302 -22.02 7.03 -12.17
N ALA A 303 -21.68 5.85 -12.71
CA ALA A 303 -20.34 5.28 -12.56
C ALA A 303 -19.24 6.23 -13.08
N ARG A 304 -19.46 6.88 -14.24
CA ARG A 304 -18.51 7.88 -14.80
C ARG A 304 -18.36 9.13 -13.94
N LYS A 305 -19.41 9.51 -13.20
CA LYS A 305 -19.39 10.64 -12.28
C LYS A 305 -18.67 10.30 -10.97
N ASP A 306 -18.85 9.07 -10.51
CA ASP A 306 -18.44 8.62 -9.19
C ASP A 306 -17.02 8.03 -9.17
N TRP A 307 -16.45 7.58 -10.30
CA TRP A 307 -15.09 7.05 -10.32
C TRP A 307 -14.05 8.14 -9.95
N PRO A 308 -12.96 7.79 -9.26
CA PRO A 308 -11.93 8.75 -8.88
C PRO A 308 -11.15 9.21 -10.11
N ARG A 309 -10.98 10.53 -10.27
CA ARG A 309 -10.07 11.11 -11.26
C ARG A 309 -8.69 11.22 -10.65
N LEU A 310 -7.79 10.34 -11.06
CA LEU A 310 -6.42 10.30 -10.55
C LEU A 310 -5.50 11.10 -11.49
N THR A 311 -4.78 12.07 -10.92
CA THR A 311 -3.71 12.80 -11.62
C THR A 311 -2.38 12.35 -11.03
N VAL A 312 -1.47 11.90 -11.90
CA VAL A 312 -0.10 11.60 -11.48
C VAL A 312 0.62 12.91 -11.20
N SER A 313 0.85 13.22 -9.92
CA SER A 313 1.50 14.46 -9.47
C SER A 313 2.99 14.27 -9.17
N ALA A 314 3.42 13.07 -8.83
CA ALA A 314 4.82 12.73 -8.56
C ALA A 314 5.14 11.28 -8.98
N GLY A 315 6.43 11.00 -9.14
CA GLY A 315 6.95 9.65 -9.35
C GLY A 315 8.05 9.34 -8.35
N ARG A 316 8.19 8.07 -7.96
CA ARG A 316 9.34 7.59 -7.19
C ARG A 316 10.43 7.12 -8.14
N PHE A 317 11.64 7.63 -7.94
CA PHE A 317 12.83 7.11 -8.61
C PHE A 317 13.52 6.10 -7.68
N VAL A 318 13.83 4.92 -8.20
CA VAL A 318 14.34 3.79 -7.40
C VAL A 318 15.63 3.32 -8.03
N VAL A 319 16.69 3.24 -7.22
CA VAL A 319 17.98 2.69 -7.60
C VAL A 319 18.24 1.44 -6.78
N THR A 320 18.52 0.33 -7.44
CA THR A 320 19.06 -0.86 -6.78
C THR A 320 20.57 -0.87 -6.98
N LEU A 321 21.33 -0.95 -5.88
CA LEU A 321 22.79 -1.05 -5.90
C LEU A 321 23.19 -2.39 -5.27
N CYS A 322 23.92 -3.21 -6.01
CA CYS A 322 24.57 -4.41 -5.48
C CYS A 322 26.00 -4.03 -5.07
N VAL A 323 26.29 -4.05 -3.78
CA VAL A 323 27.61 -3.69 -3.23
C VAL A 323 28.16 -4.80 -2.37
N PRO A 324 29.50 -4.97 -2.28
CA PRO A 324 30.10 -5.87 -1.31
C PRO A 324 29.70 -5.47 0.11
N SER A 325 29.35 -6.42 0.97
CA SER A 325 28.88 -6.13 2.34
C SER A 325 29.86 -5.28 3.16
N ARG A 326 31.17 -5.41 2.89
CA ARG A 326 32.23 -4.57 3.50
C ARG A 326 32.14 -3.07 3.18
N ALA A 327 31.39 -2.70 2.14
CA ALA A 327 31.17 -1.31 1.73
C ALA A 327 29.97 -0.67 2.45
N LEU A 328 29.15 -1.48 3.13
CA LEU A 328 28.05 -0.97 3.94
C LEU A 328 28.53 -0.67 5.36
N PRO A 329 28.09 0.43 5.99
CA PRO A 329 28.30 0.65 7.42
C PRO A 329 27.72 -0.54 8.20
N LYS A 330 28.49 -1.08 9.15
CA LYS A 330 28.08 -2.25 9.95
C LYS A 330 26.75 -2.05 10.69
N GLN A 331 26.38 -0.80 10.97
CA GLN A 331 25.20 -0.42 11.72
C GLN A 331 24.09 0.18 10.86
N LEU A 332 24.14 0.10 9.52
CA LEU A 332 23.08 0.66 8.69
C LEU A 332 21.80 -0.19 8.83
N PRO A 333 20.70 0.34 9.39
CA PRO A 333 19.48 -0.44 9.53
C PRO A 333 18.81 -0.73 8.18
N PRO A 334 18.06 -1.84 8.05
CA PRO A 334 17.42 -2.23 6.79
C PRO A 334 16.52 -1.14 6.20
N GLU A 335 15.79 -0.43 7.08
CA GLU A 335 14.93 0.70 6.73
C GLU A 335 15.58 1.98 7.28
N SER A 336 16.11 2.81 6.38
CA SER A 336 16.87 4.01 6.73
C SER A 336 16.39 5.20 5.91
N PHE A 337 15.98 6.27 6.59
CA PHE A 337 15.59 7.54 5.99
C PHE A 337 16.72 8.55 6.12
N LEU A 338 17.31 8.95 5.00
CA LEU A 338 18.37 9.96 4.97
C LEU A 338 17.77 11.37 4.88
N LEU A 339 18.08 12.20 5.87
CA LEU A 339 17.75 13.62 5.88
C LEU A 339 18.80 14.40 5.09
N PRO A 340 18.39 15.35 4.22
CA PRO A 340 19.32 16.21 3.50
C PRO A 340 20.13 17.08 4.47
N GLN A 341 21.37 17.42 4.10
CA GLN A 341 22.16 18.38 4.89
C GLN A 341 21.59 19.80 4.71
N GLY A 342 21.13 20.42 5.79
CA GLY A 342 20.82 21.84 5.81
C GLY A 342 19.57 22.26 5.02
N ASN A 343 19.22 23.54 5.16
CA ASN A 343 17.94 24.18 4.90
C ASN A 343 17.54 24.26 3.41
N ASN A 344 17.54 23.15 2.67
CA ASN A 344 17.07 23.11 1.29
C ASN A 344 15.54 23.04 1.17
N ARG A 345 14.83 23.85 1.97
CA ARG A 345 13.45 24.25 1.64
C ARG A 345 13.38 25.04 0.31
N GLU A 346 14.54 25.39 -0.27
CA GLU A 346 14.69 25.94 -1.62
C GLU A 346 15.01 24.92 -2.72
N LEU A 347 14.99 23.60 -2.43
CA LEU A 347 14.71 22.64 -3.51
C LEU A 347 13.23 22.75 -3.85
N SER A 348 12.90 23.86 -4.52
CA SER A 348 11.75 23.96 -5.40
C SER A 348 11.76 22.66 -6.19
N LEU A 349 10.82 21.75 -5.89
CA LEU A 349 10.50 20.69 -6.84
C LEU A 349 10.38 21.39 -8.19
N PRO A 350 11.17 21.01 -9.22
CA PRO A 350 11.05 21.69 -10.49
C PRO A 350 9.56 21.63 -10.84
N GLN A 351 8.95 22.81 -11.09
CA GLN A 351 7.54 22.92 -11.47
C GLN A 351 7.19 22.00 -12.66
N ASN A 352 8.23 21.50 -13.34
CA ASN A 352 8.13 20.45 -14.32
C ASN A 352 9.31 19.45 -14.19
N PRO A 353 9.09 18.18 -13.79
CA PRO A 353 10.13 17.16 -13.71
C PRO A 353 10.78 16.78 -15.06
N ARG A 354 10.35 17.40 -16.18
CA ARG A 354 10.95 17.22 -17.51
C ARG A 354 11.97 18.28 -17.90
N ARG A 355 12.23 19.29 -17.07
CA ARG A 355 13.28 20.28 -17.36
C ARG A 355 14.51 19.99 -16.49
N PRO A 356 15.65 19.61 -17.08
CA PRO A 356 16.90 19.59 -16.33
C PRO A 356 17.22 21.02 -15.87
N VAL A 357 17.64 21.14 -14.62
CA VAL A 357 18.24 22.37 -14.10
C VAL A 357 19.57 22.51 -14.82
N VAL A 358 19.76 23.64 -15.53
CA VAL A 358 20.98 23.97 -16.27
C VAL A 358 22.08 24.35 -15.28
#